data_AF-A0A928WPH0-F1
#
_entry.id   AF-A0A928WPH0-F1
#
_cell.length_a   1.000
_cell.length_b   1.000
_cell.length_c   1.000
_cell.angle_alpha   90.00
_cell.angle_beta   90.00
_cell.angle_gamma   90.00
#
_symmetry.space_group_name_H-M   'P 1'
#
loop_
_entity.id
_entity.type
_entity.pdbx_description
1 polymer ?
#
loop_
_entity_poly.entity_id
_entity_poly.type
_entity_poly.pdbx_seq_one_letter_code
_entity_poly.pdbx_strand_id
1 'polypeptide(L)' 'MKLLFDHNLSPRLVMHLADRYPGSQHVFLLGMGEADCSTAEIEGSIRSAREAIEDFEKSSDSGVLTLL' A
#
# COMPACT_ATOMS: atom_id res chain seq x y z
N MET A 1 25.21 -0.70 -7.38
CA MET A 1 23.76 -0.41 -7.34
C MET A 1 23.31 -0.50 -5.88
N LYS A 2 22.50 0.43 -5.40
CA LYS A 2 21.96 0.41 -4.03
C LYS A 2 20.53 -0.14 -4.05
N LEU A 3 20.20 -1.02 -3.11
CA LEU A 3 18.89 -1.62 -2.97
C LEU A 3 18.15 -1.03 -1.77
N LEU A 4 16.83 -0.90 -1.89
CA LEU A 4 15.95 -0.59 -0.77
C LEU A 4 15.12 -1.84 -0.46
N PHE A 5 15.38 -2.45 0.69
CA PHE A 5 14.65 -3.63 1.16
C PHE A 5 13.33 -3.20 1.79
N ASP A 6 12.26 -3.94 1.48
CA ASP A 6 10.88 -3.77 1.96
C ASP A 6 10.68 -4.33 3.39
N HIS A 7 9.58 -3.98 4.09
CA HIS A 7 9.22 -4.47 5.43
C HIS A 7 9.02 -5.97 5.52
N ASN A 8 8.63 -6.60 4.42
CA ASN A 8 8.46 -8.05 4.37
C ASN A 8 9.79 -8.82 4.44
N LEU A 9 10.93 -8.13 4.30
CA LEU A 9 12.26 -8.72 4.39
C LEU A 9 12.87 -8.44 5.77
N SER A 10 13.86 -9.25 6.15
CA SER A 10 14.55 -9.02 7.43
C SER A 10 15.45 -7.79 7.34
N PRO A 11 15.43 -6.87 8.32
CA PRO A 11 16.39 -5.75 8.40
C PRO A 11 17.86 -6.21 8.42
N ARG A 12 18.11 -7.45 8.87
CA ARG A 12 19.45 -8.05 8.90
C ARG A 12 20.00 -8.35 7.51
N LEU A 13 19.15 -8.43 6.49
CA LEU A 13 19.56 -8.72 5.12
C LEU A 13 20.48 -7.63 4.53
N VAL A 14 20.35 -6.38 5.00
CA VAL A 14 21.27 -5.28 4.67
C VAL A 14 22.71 -5.64 5.02
N MET A 15 22.93 -6.24 6.20
CA MET A 15 24.26 -6.64 6.67
C MET A 15 24.82 -7.80 5.85
N HIS A 16 23.98 -8.78 5.50
CA HIS A 16 24.40 -9.97 4.76
C HIS A 16 24.72 -9.71 3.29
N LEU A 17 24.18 -8.64 2.72
CA LEU A 17 24.37 -8.28 1.31
C LEU A 17 25.24 -7.03 1.13
N ALA A 18 25.85 -6.51 2.19
CA ALA A 18 26.65 -5.29 2.15
C ALA A 18 27.91 -5.43 1.27
N ASP A 19 28.45 -6.65 1.16
CA ASP A 19 29.58 -7.01 0.31
C ASP A 19 29.26 -6.88 -1.18
N ARG A 20 28.05 -7.32 -1.59
CA ARG A 20 27.59 -7.33 -2.98
C ARG A 20 26.88 -6.03 -3.38
N TYR A 21 26.15 -5.44 -2.44
CA TYR A 21 25.28 -4.27 -2.63
C TYR A 21 25.54 -3.20 -1.57
N PRO A 22 26.72 -2.56 -1.59
CA PRO A 22 27.07 -1.52 -0.62
C PRO A 22 26.14 -0.31 -0.73
N GLY A 23 25.80 0.27 0.42
CA GLY A 23 24.89 1.43 0.51
C GLY A 23 23.40 1.08 0.34
N SER A 24 23.05 -0.21 0.39
CA SER A 24 21.66 -0.65 0.48
C SER A 24 21.08 -0.37 1.87
N GLN A 25 19.78 -0.14 1.94
CA GLN A 25 19.06 0.23 3.17
C GLN A 25 17.76 -0.56 3.29
N HIS A 26 17.17 -0.59 4.48
CA HIS A 26 15.88 -1.21 4.73
C HIS A 26 14.85 -0.14 5.11
N VAL A 27 13.61 -0.24 4.63
CA VAL A 27 12.54 0.72 4.93
C VAL A 27 12.27 0.86 6.43
N PHE A 28 12.38 -0.24 7.20
CA PHE A 28 12.38 -0.21 8.67
C PHE A 28 13.44 0.72 9.27
N LEU A 29 14.68 0.65 8.78
CA LEU A 29 15.78 1.50 9.26
C LEU A 29 15.59 2.97 8.86
N LEU A 30 14.72 3.23 7.88
CA LEU A 30 14.33 4.57 7.43
C LEU A 30 13.04 5.06 8.08
N GLY A 31 12.40 4.27 8.95
CA GLY A 31 11.09 4.60 9.53
C GLY A 31 9.94 4.65 8.51
N MET A 32 10.13 4.11 7.31
CA MET A 32 9.17 4.15 6.20
C MET A 32 8.19 2.97 6.21
N GLY A 33 7.80 2.49 7.40
CA GLY A 33 7.13 1.21 7.54
C GLY A 33 5.76 1.13 8.10
N GLU A 34 5.44 2.16 8.82
CA GLU A 34 4.18 2.26 9.49
C GLU A 34 3.40 3.24 8.63
N ALA A 35 2.52 2.68 7.80
CA ALA A 35 1.37 3.46 7.39
C ALA A 35 0.52 3.57 8.66
N ASP A 36 0.31 4.79 9.16
CA ASP A 36 -0.41 5.07 10.42
C ASP A 36 -1.90 4.66 10.39
N CYS A 37 -2.35 3.92 9.38
CA CYS A 37 -3.73 3.44 9.30
C CYS A 37 -3.89 2.14 10.10
N SER A 38 -4.63 2.24 11.20
CA SER A 38 -5.17 1.09 11.90
C SER A 38 -6.10 0.27 10.99
N THR A 39 -6.23 -1.03 11.25
CA THR A 39 -7.19 -1.90 10.57
C THR A 39 -8.61 -1.32 10.60
N ALA A 40 -8.98 -0.67 11.71
CA ALA A 40 -10.29 -0.03 11.87
C ALA A 40 -10.50 1.15 10.91
N GLU A 41 -9.47 1.96 10.64
CA GLU A 41 -9.54 3.08 9.69
C GLU A 41 -9.63 2.60 8.25
N ILE A 42 -8.93 1.50 7.91
CA ILE A 42 -9.04 0.85 6.60
C ILE A 42 -10.46 0.30 6.41
N GLU A 43 -11.00 -0.42 7.40
CA GLU A 43 -12.36 -0.97 7.35
C GLU A 43 -13.42 0.13 7.24
N GLY A 44 -13.26 1.24 7.98
CA GLY A 44 -14.13 2.40 7.89
C GLY A 44 -14.13 3.01 6.48
N SER A 45 -12.94 3.18 5.90
CA SER A 45 -12.77 3.72 4.54
C SER A 45 -13.38 2.81 3.48
N ILE A 46 -13.16 1.49 3.59
CA ILE A 46 -13.74 0.49 2.67
C ILE A 46 -15.28 0.48 2.77
N ARG A 47 -15.82 0.53 3.99
CA ARG A 47 -17.28 0.56 4.20
C ARG A 47 -17.92 1.80 3.58
N SER A 48 -17.33 2.97 3.81
CA SER A 48 -17.80 4.24 3.25
C SER A 48 -17.75 4.24 1.72
N ALA A 49 -16.66 3.73 1.13
CA ALA A 49 -16.55 3.62 -0.32
C ALA A 49 -17.61 2.67 -0.91
N ARG A 50 -17.88 1.55 -0.24
CA ARG A 50 -18.93 0.60 -0.66
C ARG A 50 -20.32 1.22 -0.64
N GLU A 51 -20.66 1.96 0.43
CA GLU A 51 -21.95 2.65 0.55
C GLU A 51 -22.14 3.68 -0.57
N ALA A 52 -21.10 4.45 -0.90
CA ALA A 52 -21.16 5.39 -2.02
C ALA A 52 -21.40 4.70 -3.38
N ILE A 53 -20.84 3.52 -3.60
CA ILE A 53 -21.06 2.72 -4.82
C ILE A 53 -22.50 2.18 -4.85
N GLU A 54 -23.01 1.66 -3.73
CA GLU A 54 -24.37 1.12 -3.64
C GLU A 54 -25.43 2.22 -3.83
N ASP A 55 -25.19 3.41 -3.29
CA ASP A 55 -26.07 4.56 -3.51
C ASP A 55 -26.01 5.04 -4.97
N PHE A 56 -24.84 4.99 -5.59
CA PHE A 56 -24.68 5.30 -7.01
C PHE A 56 -25.40 4.30 -7.92
N GLU A 57 -25.35 3.00 -7.61
CA GLU A 57 -26.08 1.95 -8.35
C GLU A 57 -27.61 2.12 -8.23
N LYS A 58 -28.10 2.54 -7.07
CA LYS A 58 -29.54 2.82 -6.86
C LYS A 58 -30.00 4.10 -7.54
N SER A 59 -29.09 5.04 -7.81
CA SER A 59 -29.39 6.21 -8.64
C SER A 59 -29.34 5.81 -10.13
N SER A 60 -30.49 5.38 -10.66
CA SER A 60 -30.69 4.90 -12.04
C SER A 60 -30.41 5.91 -13.18
N ASP A 61 -29.59 6.95 -12.96
CA ASP A 61 -29.29 7.99 -13.95
C ASP A 61 -27.86 7.90 -14.53
N SER A 62 -27.07 6.91 -14.11
CA SER A 62 -25.73 6.67 -14.68
C SER A 62 -25.78 5.64 -15.81
N GLY A 63 -26.11 6.11 -17.01
CA GLY A 63 -26.01 5.31 -18.23
C GLY A 63 -24.57 4.84 -18.45
N VAL A 64 -24.38 3.53 -18.63
CA VAL A 64 -23.10 2.95 -19.05
C VAL A 64 -22.83 3.39 -20.49
N LEU A 65 -21.84 4.26 -20.69
CA LEU A 65 -21.34 4.61 -22.02
C LEU A 65 -20.47 3.45 -22.54
N THR A 66 -21.10 2.48 -23.19
CA THR A 66 -20.35 1.46 -23.94
C THR A 66 -19.80 2.09 -25.21
N LEU A 67 -18.48 2.28 -25.28
CA LEU A 67 -17.78 2.63 -26.51
C LEU A 67 -17.71 1.39 -27.39
N LEU A 68 -18.50 1.37 -28.46
CA LEU A 68 -18.41 0.41 -29.58
C LEU A 68 -17.21 0.72 -30.47
#